data_AF-A0A7X8YXP2-F1
#
_entry.id   AF-A0A7X8YXP2-F1
#
_cell.length_a   1.000
_cell.length_b   1.000
_cell.length_c   1.000
_cell.angle_alpha   90.00
_cell.angle_beta   90.00
_cell.angle_gamma   90.00
#
_symmetry.space_group_name_H-M   'P 1'
#
loop_
_entity.id
_entity.type
_entity.pdbx_description
1 polymer ?
#
loop_
_entity_poly.entity_id
_entity_poly.type
_entity_poly.pdbx_seq_one_letter_code
_entity_poly.pdbx_strand_id
1 'polypeptide(L)'
;MQNLAPDEIRVLGVLIEKELTTPDLYPLTLNSTVNGCNQKNNRHPVTSLDESAVMTALDGLRDKGYVVFVDAIGARASKFRQQAQQALGIGVKELVILAELMLRGPQTVGEIRTRASRMHPLDSLDVVSNTLTLMMDRPEPLVRAVAPAPGSRAQRFAQLLCPQAHPLDAAVEEAARRPVALAAGAGELSQRVELLERRVASLGAALRKLADALGETDPLEQDMESQPAQPPEHT
;
A
#
# COMPACT_ATOMS: atom_id res chain seq x y z
N MET A 1 -22.29 12.20 -9.26
CA MET A 1 -21.16 11.46 -8.64
C MET A 1 -21.66 10.18 -8.00
N GLN A 2 -21.51 9.04 -8.68
CA GLN A 2 -21.86 7.75 -8.11
C GLN A 2 -20.81 7.33 -7.07
N ASN A 3 -21.24 6.97 -5.87
CA ASN A 3 -20.35 6.60 -4.77
C ASN A 3 -20.23 5.06 -4.72
N LEU A 4 -19.08 4.53 -5.16
CA LEU A 4 -18.76 3.12 -5.06
C LEU A 4 -18.28 2.77 -3.65
N ALA A 5 -18.45 1.51 -3.25
CA ALA A 5 -17.90 0.96 -2.02
C ALA A 5 -16.42 0.53 -2.22
N PRO A 6 -15.63 0.40 -1.13
CA PRO A 6 -14.23 -0.03 -1.22
C PRO A 6 -14.01 -1.38 -1.93
N ASP A 7 -14.89 -2.35 -1.69
CA ASP A 7 -14.78 -3.66 -2.32
C ASP A 7 -15.19 -3.60 -3.81
N GLU A 8 -16.20 -2.79 -4.14
CA GLU A 8 -16.60 -2.54 -5.52
C GLU A 8 -15.49 -1.88 -6.34
N ILE A 9 -14.82 -0.85 -5.80
CA ILE A 9 -13.73 -0.20 -6.54
C ILE A 9 -12.55 -1.14 -6.75
N ARG A 10 -12.29 -2.04 -5.78
CA ARG A 10 -11.27 -3.09 -5.91
C ARG A 10 -11.64 -4.06 -7.03
N VAL A 11 -12.86 -4.62 -6.98
CA VAL A 11 -13.35 -5.57 -7.98
C VAL A 11 -13.34 -4.95 -9.38
N LEU A 12 -13.83 -3.72 -9.52
CA LEU A 12 -13.85 -3.01 -10.81
C LEU A 12 -12.44 -2.81 -11.38
N GLY A 13 -11.51 -2.33 -10.54
CA GLY A 13 -10.10 -2.18 -10.95
C GLY A 13 -9.46 -3.50 -11.40
N VAL A 14 -9.79 -4.62 -10.73
CA VAL A 14 -9.31 -5.96 -11.10
C VAL A 14 -9.87 -6.39 -12.46
N LEU A 15 -11.17 -6.20 -12.70
CA LEU A 15 -11.77 -6.56 -13.98
C LEU A 15 -11.16 -5.75 -15.13
N ILE A 16 -10.97 -4.44 -14.96
CA ILE A 16 -10.32 -3.58 -15.96
C ILE A 16 -8.87 -4.02 -16.21
N GLU A 17 -8.09 -4.26 -15.14
CA GLU A 17 -6.71 -4.72 -15.27
C GLU A 17 -6.62 -6.04 -16.04
N LYS A 18 -7.46 -7.02 -15.71
CA LYS A 18 -7.39 -8.36 -16.31
C LYS A 18 -7.93 -8.40 -17.74
N GLU A 19 -8.90 -7.56 -18.09
CA GLU A 19 -9.32 -7.41 -19.48
C GLU A 19 -8.16 -6.98 -20.38
N LEU A 20 -7.35 -6.03 -19.92
CA LEU A 20 -6.28 -5.43 -20.72
C LEU A 20 -4.95 -6.19 -20.64
N THR A 21 -4.66 -6.84 -19.52
CA THR A 21 -3.37 -7.54 -19.31
C THR A 21 -3.44 -9.04 -19.56
N THR A 22 -4.62 -9.64 -19.45
CA THR A 22 -4.81 -11.10 -19.59
C THR A 22 -6.10 -11.40 -20.37
N PRO A 23 -6.22 -10.93 -21.64
CA PRO A 23 -7.45 -11.06 -22.42
C PRO A 23 -7.89 -12.51 -22.62
N ASP A 24 -6.95 -13.47 -22.69
CA ASP A 24 -7.24 -14.90 -22.86
C ASP A 24 -8.00 -15.51 -21.67
N LEU A 25 -7.86 -14.91 -20.48
CA LEU A 25 -8.51 -15.37 -19.25
C LEU A 25 -9.80 -14.59 -18.94
N TYR A 26 -10.16 -13.63 -19.80
CA TYR A 26 -11.28 -12.72 -19.62
C TYR A 26 -12.48 -13.13 -20.50
N PRO A 27 -13.75 -13.01 -20.05
CA PRO A 27 -14.24 -12.48 -18.76
C PRO A 27 -13.92 -13.40 -17.57
N LEU A 28 -13.76 -12.81 -16.38
CA LEU A 28 -13.31 -13.52 -15.18
C LEU A 28 -14.43 -14.34 -14.53
N THR A 29 -14.07 -15.47 -13.92
CA THR A 29 -14.96 -16.18 -12.98
C THR A 29 -14.93 -15.54 -11.58
N LEU A 30 -15.80 -15.98 -10.67
CA LEU A 30 -15.81 -15.49 -9.28
C LEU A 30 -14.46 -15.74 -8.59
N ASN A 31 -13.98 -16.98 -8.67
CA ASN A 31 -12.70 -17.36 -8.09
C ASN A 31 -11.52 -16.56 -8.69
N SER A 32 -11.50 -16.37 -10.02
CA SER A 32 -10.48 -15.52 -10.67
C SER A 32 -10.54 -14.07 -10.16
N THR A 33 -11.73 -13.54 -9.90
CA THR A 33 -11.95 -12.18 -9.39
C THR A 33 -11.46 -12.05 -7.96
N VAL A 34 -11.80 -13.01 -7.08
CA VAL A 34 -11.29 -13.08 -5.69
C VAL A 34 -9.77 -13.10 -5.66
N ASN A 35 -9.16 -13.99 -6.44
CA ASN A 35 -7.70 -14.09 -6.55
C ASN A 35 -7.07 -12.77 -7.04
N GLY A 36 -7.71 -12.10 -7.99
CA GLY A 36 -7.29 -10.79 -8.49
C GLY A 36 -7.39 -9.67 -7.45
N CYS A 37 -8.43 -9.69 -6.60
CA CYS A 37 -8.62 -8.71 -5.53
C CYS A 37 -7.54 -8.81 -4.45
N ASN A 38 -7.15 -10.04 -4.10
CA ASN A 38 -6.26 -10.35 -2.99
C ASN A 38 -4.78 -10.52 -3.40
N GLN A 39 -4.40 -10.09 -4.62
CA GLN A 39 -2.99 -10.13 -5.05
C GLN A 39 -2.13 -9.26 -4.12
N LYS A 40 -0.96 -9.78 -3.73
CA LYS A 40 0.00 -9.02 -2.90
C LYS A 40 0.72 -7.93 -3.67
N ASN A 41 0.91 -8.13 -4.96
CA ASN A 41 1.51 -7.14 -5.84
C ASN A 41 0.42 -6.25 -6.43
N ASN A 42 0.81 -5.03 -6.79
CA ASN A 42 -0.05 -4.11 -7.54
C ASN A 42 -1.40 -3.80 -6.86
N ARG A 43 -1.47 -3.96 -5.53
CA ARG A 43 -2.61 -3.61 -4.68
C ARG A 43 -2.12 -2.78 -3.52
N HIS A 44 -2.87 -1.74 -3.20
CA HIS A 44 -2.69 -0.97 -1.99
C HIS A 44 -4.06 -0.40 -1.61
N PRO A 45 -4.63 -0.73 -0.44
CA PRO A 45 -4.16 -1.74 0.51
C PRO A 45 -4.27 -3.17 -0.05
N VAL A 46 -3.46 -4.10 0.45
CA VAL A 46 -3.68 -5.53 0.21
C VAL A 46 -4.95 -5.95 0.97
N THR A 47 -5.83 -6.70 0.30
CA THR A 47 -7.12 -7.15 0.87
C THR A 47 -7.13 -8.67 1.07
N SER A 48 -8.14 -9.13 1.81
CA SER A 48 -8.48 -10.54 1.97
C SER A 48 -9.99 -10.73 1.85
N LEU A 49 -10.53 -10.37 0.68
CA LEU A 49 -11.96 -10.52 0.38
C LEU A 49 -12.31 -11.99 0.16
N ASP A 50 -13.43 -12.44 0.72
CA ASP A 50 -13.98 -13.76 0.44
C ASP A 50 -14.90 -13.74 -0.79
N GLU A 51 -15.39 -14.92 -1.19
CA GLU A 51 -16.30 -15.05 -2.34
C GLU A 51 -17.60 -14.28 -2.14
N SER A 52 -18.12 -14.23 -0.92
CA SER A 52 -19.38 -13.54 -0.59
C SER A 52 -19.25 -12.03 -0.75
N ALA A 53 -18.17 -11.44 -0.23
CA ALA A 53 -17.88 -10.02 -0.37
C ALA A 53 -17.67 -9.63 -1.84
N VAL A 54 -16.91 -10.44 -2.60
CA VAL A 54 -16.70 -10.19 -4.03
C VAL A 54 -18.00 -10.32 -4.82
N MET A 55 -18.84 -11.31 -4.52
CA MET A 55 -20.15 -11.46 -5.18
C MET A 55 -21.06 -10.26 -4.87
N THR A 56 -21.13 -9.83 -3.61
CA THR A 56 -21.90 -8.64 -3.20
C THR A 56 -21.43 -7.39 -3.93
N ALA A 57 -20.11 -7.20 -4.08
CA ALA A 57 -19.54 -6.11 -4.85
C ALA A 57 -19.85 -6.21 -6.36
N LEU A 58 -19.84 -7.41 -6.94
CA LEU A 58 -20.21 -7.64 -8.33
C LEU A 58 -21.68 -7.32 -8.61
N ASP A 59 -22.58 -7.73 -7.71
CA ASP A 59 -24.00 -7.38 -7.80
C ASP A 59 -24.20 -5.86 -7.70
N GLY A 60 -23.56 -5.19 -6.74
CA GLY A 60 -23.61 -3.73 -6.61
C GLY A 60 -23.06 -2.99 -7.83
N LEU A 61 -21.97 -3.48 -8.44
CA LEU A 61 -21.43 -2.95 -9.69
C LEU A 61 -22.35 -3.19 -10.89
N ARG A 62 -23.04 -4.35 -10.93
CA ARG A 62 -24.02 -4.65 -11.99
C ARG A 62 -25.20 -3.71 -11.92
N ASP A 63 -25.74 -3.48 -10.74
CA ASP A 63 -26.88 -2.58 -10.53
C ASP A 63 -26.54 -1.13 -10.90
N LYS A 64 -25.26 -0.75 -10.77
CA LYS A 64 -24.72 0.55 -11.20
C LYS A 64 -24.29 0.62 -12.66
N GLY A 65 -24.37 -0.49 -13.40
CA GLY A 65 -24.02 -0.57 -14.83
C GLY A 65 -22.52 -0.67 -15.13
N TYR A 66 -21.66 -0.92 -14.14
CA TYR A 66 -20.22 -1.08 -14.34
C TYR A 66 -19.80 -2.50 -14.71
N VAL A 67 -20.66 -3.49 -14.46
CA VAL A 67 -20.37 -4.90 -14.71
C VAL A 67 -21.57 -5.59 -15.34
N VAL A 68 -21.32 -6.52 -16.25
CA VAL A 68 -22.32 -7.41 -16.83
C VAL A 68 -21.95 -8.86 -16.58
N PHE A 69 -22.96 -9.63 -16.20
CA PHE A 69 -22.84 -11.06 -15.97
C PHE A 69 -23.02 -11.76 -17.32
N VAL A 70 -22.05 -12.59 -17.66
CA VAL A 70 -21.98 -13.34 -18.91
C VAL A 70 -22.35 -14.77 -18.59
N ASP A 71 -23.66 -15.02 -18.49
CA ASP A 71 -24.21 -16.36 -18.32
C ASP A 71 -24.52 -16.94 -19.70
N ALA A 72 -23.65 -17.83 -20.18
CA ALA A 72 -23.90 -18.58 -21.39
C ALA A 72 -24.70 -19.85 -21.06
N ILE A 73 -25.67 -20.21 -21.90
CA ILE A 73 -26.46 -21.43 -21.73
C ILE A 73 -25.52 -22.64 -21.70
N GLY A 74 -25.57 -23.42 -20.61
CA GLY A 74 -24.70 -24.59 -20.39
C GLY A 74 -23.32 -24.29 -19.80
N ALA A 75 -23.00 -23.03 -19.48
CA ALA A 75 -21.77 -22.68 -18.78
C ALA A 75 -21.81 -23.16 -17.32
N ARG A 76 -20.71 -23.76 -16.87
CA ARG A 76 -20.58 -24.30 -15.50
C ARG A 76 -20.36 -23.22 -14.43
N ALA A 77 -20.01 -22.00 -14.82
CA ALA A 77 -19.75 -20.90 -13.91
C ALA A 77 -20.06 -19.56 -14.58
N SER A 78 -20.68 -18.64 -13.83
CA SER A 78 -20.89 -17.26 -14.25
C SER A 78 -19.56 -16.55 -14.46
N LYS A 79 -19.52 -15.70 -15.49
CA LYS A 79 -18.36 -14.85 -15.80
C LYS A 79 -18.74 -13.38 -15.74
N PHE A 80 -17.77 -12.52 -15.46
CA PHE A 80 -18.00 -11.10 -15.19
C PHE A 80 -17.18 -10.24 -16.15
N ARG A 81 -17.84 -9.28 -16.78
CA ARG A 81 -17.24 -8.31 -17.72
C ARG A 81 -17.47 -6.89 -17.20
N GLN A 82 -16.43 -6.05 -17.17
CA GLN A 82 -16.57 -4.62 -16.88
C GLN A 82 -17.13 -3.84 -18.09
N GLN A 83 -17.80 -2.74 -17.80
CA GLN A 83 -18.33 -1.75 -18.75
C GLN A 83 -18.03 -0.32 -18.30
N ALA A 84 -16.97 -0.11 -17.51
CA ALA A 84 -16.60 1.18 -16.95
C ALA A 84 -16.35 2.23 -18.04
N GLN A 85 -15.80 1.82 -19.20
CA GLN A 85 -15.57 2.74 -20.30
C GLN A 85 -16.88 3.35 -20.82
N GLN A 86 -17.90 2.53 -21.02
CA GLN A 86 -19.23 2.96 -21.46
C GLN A 86 -19.97 3.70 -20.34
N ALA A 87 -19.95 3.15 -19.12
CA ALA A 87 -20.64 3.72 -17.96
C ALA A 87 -20.13 5.13 -17.60
N LEU A 88 -18.83 5.39 -17.78
CA LEU A 88 -18.21 6.70 -17.49
C LEU A 88 -18.10 7.60 -18.73
N GLY A 89 -18.29 7.08 -19.94
CA GLY A 89 -18.05 7.82 -21.17
C GLY A 89 -16.62 8.34 -21.26
N ILE A 90 -15.64 7.44 -21.14
CA ILE A 90 -14.20 7.76 -21.15
C ILE A 90 -13.44 6.98 -22.23
N GLY A 91 -12.25 7.45 -22.58
CA GLY A 91 -11.31 6.74 -23.45
C GLY A 91 -10.45 5.70 -22.70
N VAL A 92 -9.71 4.89 -23.45
CA VAL A 92 -8.83 3.83 -22.90
C VAL A 92 -7.73 4.42 -22.00
N LYS A 93 -7.13 5.57 -22.38
CA LYS A 93 -6.08 6.23 -21.58
C LYS A 93 -6.60 6.68 -20.21
N GLU A 94 -7.80 7.26 -20.16
CA GLU A 94 -8.46 7.63 -18.90
C GLU A 94 -8.78 6.38 -18.08
N LEU A 95 -9.29 5.33 -18.71
CA LEU A 95 -9.66 4.06 -18.07
C LEU A 95 -8.46 3.40 -17.37
N VAL A 96 -7.29 3.31 -18.03
CA VAL A 96 -6.11 2.67 -17.42
C VAL A 96 -5.50 3.49 -16.29
N ILE A 97 -5.52 4.82 -16.40
CA ILE A 97 -5.10 5.70 -15.31
C ILE A 97 -6.03 5.50 -14.12
N LEU A 98 -7.34 5.50 -14.37
CA LEU A 98 -8.34 5.33 -13.33
C LEU A 98 -8.21 3.96 -12.65
N ALA A 99 -8.06 2.88 -13.40
CA ALA A 99 -7.85 1.54 -12.86
C ALA A 99 -6.59 1.43 -11.99
N GLU A 100 -5.48 2.06 -12.40
CA GLU A 100 -4.26 2.08 -11.59
C GLU A 100 -4.47 2.83 -10.26
N LEU A 101 -5.20 3.95 -10.27
CA LEU A 101 -5.58 4.70 -9.07
C LEU A 101 -6.60 3.95 -8.20
N MET A 102 -7.50 3.15 -8.78
CA MET A 102 -8.43 2.28 -8.05
C MET A 102 -7.69 1.18 -7.28
N LEU A 103 -6.64 0.61 -7.88
CA LEU A 103 -5.93 -0.54 -7.33
C LEU A 103 -4.85 -0.17 -6.31
N ARG A 104 -4.19 0.99 -6.47
CA ARG A 104 -3.07 1.40 -5.61
C ARG A 104 -3.23 2.77 -4.96
N GLY A 105 -4.34 3.44 -5.19
CA GLY A 105 -4.60 4.73 -4.60
C GLY A 105 -3.76 5.86 -5.18
N PRO A 106 -3.53 6.93 -4.38
CA PRO A 106 -2.97 8.19 -4.86
C PRO A 106 -1.51 8.10 -5.31
N GLN A 107 -1.24 8.50 -6.55
CA GLN A 107 0.07 8.33 -7.20
C GLN A 107 0.52 9.58 -7.96
N THR A 108 1.82 9.72 -8.15
CA THR A 108 2.41 10.78 -8.98
C THR A 108 2.25 10.47 -10.48
N VAL A 109 2.41 11.47 -11.35
CA VAL A 109 2.36 11.29 -12.81
C VAL A 109 3.36 10.24 -13.30
N GLY A 110 4.59 10.23 -12.74
CA GLY A 110 5.64 9.29 -13.12
C GLY A 110 5.31 7.84 -12.71
N GLU A 111 4.73 7.65 -11.53
CA GLU A 111 4.25 6.33 -11.09
C GLU A 111 3.10 5.84 -11.94
N ILE A 112 2.11 6.70 -12.23
CA ILE A 112 0.97 6.37 -13.09
C ILE A 112 1.46 5.94 -14.46
N ARG A 113 2.33 6.74 -15.11
CA ARG A 113 2.90 6.39 -16.44
C ARG A 113 3.53 5.01 -16.41
N THR A 114 4.40 4.76 -15.44
CA THR A 114 5.18 3.52 -15.35
C THR A 114 4.28 2.31 -15.07
N ARG A 115 3.36 2.43 -14.10
CA ARG A 115 2.55 1.29 -13.63
C ARG A 115 1.36 1.01 -14.54
N ALA A 116 0.66 2.03 -15.02
CA ALA A 116 -0.51 1.85 -15.90
C ALA A 116 -0.14 1.44 -17.33
N SER A 117 1.11 1.69 -17.77
CA SER A 117 1.58 1.29 -19.12
C SER A 117 1.48 -0.22 -19.41
N ARG A 118 1.41 -1.07 -18.38
CA ARG A 118 1.16 -2.51 -18.55
C ARG A 118 -0.22 -2.83 -19.12
N MET A 119 -1.21 -1.96 -18.90
CA MET A 119 -2.58 -2.10 -19.40
C MET A 119 -2.74 -1.45 -20.78
N HIS A 120 -2.16 -0.26 -20.96
CA HIS A 120 -2.14 0.43 -22.25
C HIS A 120 -0.99 1.44 -22.29
N PRO A 121 -0.22 1.54 -23.39
CA PRO A 121 0.91 2.45 -23.48
C PRO A 121 0.55 3.92 -23.17
N LEU A 122 1.38 4.56 -22.34
CA LEU A 122 1.30 5.98 -22.01
C LEU A 122 2.62 6.64 -22.43
N ASP A 123 2.62 7.20 -23.64
CA ASP A 123 3.83 7.55 -24.41
C ASP A 123 4.77 8.54 -23.72
N SER A 124 4.23 9.47 -22.94
CA SER A 124 5.02 10.50 -22.24
C SER A 124 4.37 10.93 -20.92
N LEU A 125 5.13 11.65 -20.09
CA LEU A 125 4.57 12.29 -18.90
C LEU A 125 3.51 13.33 -19.28
N ASP A 126 3.69 14.05 -20.39
CA ASP A 126 2.74 15.04 -20.87
C ASP A 126 1.41 14.41 -21.26
N VAL A 127 1.42 13.23 -21.89
CA VAL A 127 0.19 12.48 -22.19
C VAL A 127 -0.58 12.17 -20.91
N VAL A 128 0.12 11.73 -19.85
CA VAL A 128 -0.52 11.42 -18.56
C VAL A 128 -1.04 12.69 -17.89
N SER A 129 -0.24 13.75 -17.83
CA SER A 129 -0.64 15.04 -17.24
C SER A 129 -1.86 15.63 -17.95
N ASN A 130 -1.85 15.65 -19.29
CA ASN A 130 -2.97 16.17 -20.08
C ASN A 130 -4.23 15.31 -19.87
N THR A 131 -4.09 13.99 -19.81
CA THR A 131 -5.22 13.09 -19.55
C THR A 131 -5.79 13.33 -18.15
N LEU A 132 -4.95 13.50 -17.13
CA LEU A 132 -5.38 13.84 -15.76
C LEU A 132 -6.11 15.19 -15.71
N THR A 133 -5.61 16.22 -16.40
CA THR A 133 -6.28 17.51 -16.52
C THR A 133 -7.66 17.36 -17.14
N LEU A 134 -7.77 16.65 -18.27
CA LEU A 134 -9.07 16.36 -18.90
C LEU A 134 -10.02 15.65 -17.93
N MET A 135 -9.56 14.67 -17.17
CA MET A 135 -10.37 13.95 -16.19
C MET A 135 -10.81 14.82 -14.99
N MET A 136 -10.03 15.84 -14.61
CA MET A 136 -10.37 16.81 -13.57
C MET A 136 -11.38 17.86 -14.06
N ASP A 137 -11.27 18.28 -15.31
CA ASP A 137 -12.08 19.37 -15.90
C ASP A 137 -13.46 18.91 -16.39
N ARG A 138 -13.79 17.61 -16.24
CA ARG A 138 -15.11 17.07 -16.56
C ARG A 138 -16.20 17.70 -15.66
N PRO A 139 -17.46 17.80 -16.15
CA PRO A 139 -18.59 18.21 -15.31
C PRO A 139 -18.76 17.34 -14.06
N GLU A 140 -18.47 16.04 -14.20
CA GLU A 140 -18.26 15.11 -13.09
C GLU A 140 -16.78 14.69 -13.07
N PRO A 141 -15.93 15.32 -12.23
CA PRO A 141 -14.52 14.99 -12.14
C PRO A 141 -14.30 13.54 -11.70
N LEU A 142 -13.39 12.84 -12.37
CA LEU A 142 -13.06 11.44 -12.05
C LEU A 142 -11.82 11.31 -11.16
N VAL A 143 -10.97 12.33 -11.16
CA VAL A 143 -9.76 12.40 -10.36
C VAL A 143 -9.62 13.78 -9.76
N ARG A 144 -8.74 13.91 -8.77
CA ARG A 144 -8.28 15.20 -8.24
C ARG A 144 -6.81 15.15 -7.88
N ALA A 145 -6.16 16.31 -7.91
CA ALA A 145 -4.88 16.49 -7.26
C ALA A 145 -5.02 16.39 -5.74
N VAL A 146 -4.03 15.78 -5.09
CA VAL A 146 -3.92 15.65 -3.64
C VAL A 146 -2.53 16.05 -3.17
N ALA A 147 -2.42 16.36 -1.87
CA ALA A 147 -1.16 16.76 -1.27
C ALA A 147 -0.05 15.70 -1.50
N PRO A 148 1.20 16.14 -1.69
CA PRO A 148 2.35 15.25 -1.71
C PRO A 148 2.38 14.34 -0.48
N ALA A 149 3.01 13.18 -0.62
CA ALA A 149 3.29 12.34 0.54
C ALA A 149 4.30 13.05 1.47
N PRO A 150 4.30 12.77 2.79
CA PRO A 150 5.29 13.32 3.72
C PRO A 150 6.72 13.10 3.21
N GLY A 151 7.51 14.18 3.13
CA GLY A 151 8.89 14.14 2.62
C GLY A 151 9.03 14.24 1.09
N SER A 152 7.93 14.35 0.34
CA SER A 152 7.96 14.59 -1.12
C SER A 152 7.38 15.96 -1.47
N ARG A 153 7.85 16.53 -2.59
CA ARG A 153 7.25 17.72 -3.21
C ARG A 153 6.39 17.38 -4.43
N ALA A 154 6.36 16.12 -4.83
CA ALA A 154 5.63 15.69 -6.02
C ALA A 154 4.12 15.61 -5.75
N GLN A 155 3.34 16.32 -6.56
CA GLN A 155 1.89 16.25 -6.55
C GLN A 155 1.41 14.83 -6.90
N ARG A 156 0.37 14.38 -6.21
CA ARG A 156 -0.27 13.07 -6.45
C ARG A 156 -1.70 13.28 -6.93
N PHE A 157 -2.27 12.24 -7.54
CA PHE A 157 -3.63 12.25 -8.05
C PHE A 157 -4.40 11.07 -7.45
N ALA A 158 -5.65 11.30 -7.07
CA ALA A 158 -6.54 10.28 -6.51
C ALA A 158 -7.84 10.21 -7.32
N GLN A 159 -8.40 9.01 -7.47
CA GLN A 159 -9.72 8.82 -8.08
C GLN A 159 -10.85 9.27 -7.15
N LEU A 160 -12.00 9.64 -7.72
CA LEU A 160 -13.16 10.21 -7.01
C LEU A 160 -14.40 9.32 -6.97
N LEU A 161 -14.38 8.14 -7.59
CA LEU A 161 -15.49 7.18 -7.59
C LEU A 161 -15.68 6.49 -6.24
N CYS A 162 -14.60 6.33 -5.47
CA CYS A 162 -14.64 5.87 -4.08
C CYS A 162 -13.53 6.57 -3.28
N PRO A 163 -13.75 7.79 -2.76
CA PRO A 163 -12.72 8.53 -2.02
C PRO A 163 -12.23 7.78 -0.77
N GLN A 164 -13.04 6.85 -0.24
CA GLN A 164 -12.81 6.17 1.03
C GLN A 164 -11.96 4.90 0.86
N ALA A 165 -11.80 4.41 -0.37
CA ALA A 165 -11.05 3.19 -0.65
C ALA A 165 -9.55 3.31 -0.35
N HIS A 166 -9.03 4.53 -0.43
CA HIS A 166 -7.62 4.84 -0.17
C HIS A 166 -7.56 6.05 0.75
N PRO A 167 -7.66 5.85 2.08
CA PRO A 167 -7.60 6.95 3.02
C PRO A 167 -6.28 7.70 2.82
N LEU A 168 -6.39 8.92 2.28
CA LEU A 168 -5.25 9.82 2.05
C LEU A 168 -4.52 10.15 3.35
N ASP A 169 -5.26 10.12 4.45
CA ASP A 169 -4.83 10.47 5.79
C ASP A 169 -4.15 9.32 6.54
N ALA A 170 -4.25 8.07 6.06
CA ALA A 170 -3.49 6.97 6.66
C ALA A 170 -1.98 7.20 6.58
N ALA A 171 -1.50 7.82 5.49
CA ALA A 171 -0.09 8.22 5.37
C ALA A 171 0.30 9.37 6.33
N VAL A 172 -0.66 10.21 6.71
CA VAL A 172 -0.47 11.31 7.68
C VAL A 172 -0.51 10.78 9.11
N GLU A 173 -1.42 9.86 9.42
CA GLU A 173 -1.47 9.17 10.72
C GLU A 173 -0.25 8.25 10.93
N GLU A 174 0.20 7.50 9.92
CA GLU A 174 1.40 6.66 9.99
C GLU A 174 2.65 7.52 10.20
N ALA A 175 2.75 8.66 9.50
CA ALA A 175 3.84 9.62 9.68
C ALA A 175 3.78 10.33 11.04
N ALA A 176 2.58 10.59 11.58
CA ALA A 176 2.39 11.16 12.91
C ALA A 176 2.61 10.14 14.05
N ARG A 177 2.39 8.84 13.81
CA ARG A 177 2.68 7.75 14.76
C ARG A 177 4.17 7.43 14.87
N ARG A 178 4.95 7.58 13.80
CA ARG A 178 6.40 7.34 13.79
C ARG A 178 7.20 8.11 14.86
N PRO A 179 7.02 9.44 15.07
CA PRO A 179 7.77 10.15 16.10
C PRO A 179 7.40 9.71 17.52
N VAL A 180 6.13 9.33 17.76
CA VAL A 180 5.67 8.85 19.07
C VAL A 180 6.20 7.44 19.37
N ALA A 181 6.24 6.55 18.37
CA ALA A 181 6.79 5.20 18.51
C ALA A 181 8.31 5.19 18.72
N LEU A 182 9.07 6.07 18.04
CA LEU A 182 10.50 6.22 18.28
C LEU A 182 10.79 6.79 19.69
N ALA A 183 10.01 7.77 20.16
CA ALA A 183 10.17 8.33 21.50
C ALA A 183 9.82 7.31 22.59
N ALA A 184 8.77 6.52 22.40
CA ALA A 184 8.38 5.44 23.32
C ALA A 184 9.45 4.33 23.36
N GLY A 185 9.96 3.91 22.19
CA GLY A 185 11.03 2.90 22.10
C GLY A 185 12.36 3.35 22.70
N ALA A 186 12.71 4.65 22.57
CA ALA A 186 13.91 5.20 23.19
C ALA A 186 13.82 5.20 24.72
N GLY A 187 12.66 5.56 25.28
CA GLY A 187 12.43 5.53 26.74
C GLY A 187 12.48 4.11 27.31
N GLU A 188 11.86 3.15 26.64
CA GLU A 188 11.86 1.74 27.06
C GLU A 188 13.26 1.12 26.96
N LEU A 189 14.01 1.45 25.90
CA LEU A 189 15.39 1.00 25.74
C LEU A 189 16.31 1.62 26.81
N SER A 190 16.21 2.91 27.09
CA SER A 190 16.99 3.56 28.16
C SER A 190 16.71 2.95 29.54
N GLN A 191 15.45 2.67 29.87
CA GLN A 191 15.10 2.01 31.14
C GLN A 191 15.69 0.59 31.23
N ARG A 192 15.68 -0.14 30.11
CA ARG A 192 16.23 -1.49 30.04
C ARG A 192 17.76 -1.48 30.14
N VAL A 193 18.42 -0.51 29.53
CA VAL A 193 19.88 -0.30 29.66
C VAL A 193 20.23 0.00 31.12
N GLU A 194 19.53 0.94 31.77
CA GLU A 194 19.81 1.30 33.17
C GLU A 194 19.58 0.13 34.15
N LEU A 195 18.54 -0.69 33.91
CA LEU A 195 18.32 -1.93 34.67
C LEU A 195 19.44 -2.95 34.44
N LEU A 196 19.89 -3.12 33.20
CA LEU A 196 20.96 -4.04 32.86
C LEU A 196 22.29 -3.58 33.46
N GLU A 197 22.61 -2.29 33.40
CA GLU A 197 23.81 -1.71 34.02
C GLU A 197 23.82 -1.93 35.54
N ARG A 198 22.68 -1.72 36.22
CA ARG A 198 22.54 -2.03 37.65
C ARG A 198 22.76 -3.52 37.94
N ARG A 199 22.23 -4.42 37.10
CA ARG A 199 22.42 -5.87 37.26
C ARG A 199 23.87 -6.27 37.02
N VAL A 200 24.52 -5.71 36.01
CA VAL A 200 25.95 -5.95 35.74
C VAL A 200 26.81 -5.46 36.90
N ALA A 201 26.55 -4.27 37.43
CA ALA A 201 27.27 -3.75 38.60
C ALA A 201 27.09 -4.64 39.83
N SER A 202 25.87 -5.10 40.11
CA SER A 202 25.59 -6.02 41.22
C SER A 202 26.26 -7.38 41.04
N LEU A 203 26.25 -7.93 39.82
CA LEU A 203 26.90 -9.20 39.52
C LEU A 203 28.42 -9.08 39.63
N GLY A 204 29.02 -8.00 39.13
CA GLY A 204 30.45 -7.74 39.26
C GLY A 204 30.88 -7.56 40.72
N ALA A 205 30.07 -6.91 41.56
CA ALA A 205 30.36 -6.80 42.99
C ALA A 205 30.26 -8.16 43.72
N ALA A 206 29.32 -9.01 43.33
CA ALA A 206 29.20 -10.37 43.88
C ALA A 206 30.36 -11.27 43.44
N LEU A 207 30.80 -11.15 42.18
CA LEU A 207 31.92 -11.89 41.62
C LEU A 207 33.23 -11.52 42.31
N ARG A 208 33.49 -10.22 42.54
CA ARG A 208 34.64 -9.76 43.33
C ARG A 208 34.69 -10.36 44.72
N LYS A 209 33.57 -10.34 45.45
CA LYS A 209 33.48 -10.96 46.78
C LYS A 209 33.78 -12.46 46.76
N LEU A 210 33.37 -13.17 45.71
CA LEU A 210 33.64 -14.60 45.54
C LEU A 210 35.11 -14.85 45.17
N ALA A 211 35.69 -14.05 44.26
CA ALA A 211 37.08 -14.13 43.87
C ALA A 211 38.03 -13.87 45.06
N ASP A 212 37.76 -12.82 45.84
CA ASP A 212 38.48 -12.49 47.07
C ASP A 212 38.43 -13.64 48.10
N ALA A 213 37.27 -14.30 48.24
CA ALA A 213 37.09 -15.42 49.15
C ALA A 213 37.82 -16.71 48.69
N LEU A 214 38.07 -16.85 47.39
CA LEU A 214 38.75 -17.99 46.78
C LEU A 214 40.25 -17.74 46.55
N GLY A 215 40.73 -16.50 46.71
CA GLY A 215 42.11 -16.11 46.41
C GLY A 215 42.41 -16.06 44.91
N GLU A 216 41.38 -15.94 44.08
CA GLU A 216 41.47 -15.83 42.62
C GLU A 216 41.30 -14.37 42.17
N THR A 217 41.73 -14.04 40.95
CA THR A 217 41.59 -12.70 40.37
C THR A 217 40.22 -12.51 39.73
N ASP A 218 39.67 -11.29 39.79
CA ASP A 218 38.33 -10.98 39.24
C ASP A 218 38.30 -11.24 37.71
N PRO A 219 37.46 -12.16 37.22
CA PRO A 219 37.33 -12.46 35.79
C PRO A 219 36.91 -11.25 34.95
N LEU A 220 36.24 -10.25 35.54
CA LEU A 220 35.74 -9.07 34.81
C LEU A 220 36.76 -7.93 34.69
N GLU A 221 37.86 -7.94 35.46
CA GLU A 221 38.95 -6.96 35.27
C GLU A 221 39.78 -7.28 34.00
N GLN A 222 39.88 -8.55 33.63
CA GLN A 222 40.69 -9.00 32.47
C GLN A 222 40.12 -8.55 31.11
N ASP A 223 38.80 -8.32 31.03
CA ASP A 223 38.14 -7.92 29.77
C ASP A 223 38.27 -6.41 29.47
N MET A 224 38.51 -5.55 30.47
CA MET A 224 38.64 -4.10 30.26
C MET A 224 39.99 -3.67 29.67
N GLU A 225 41.05 -4.45 29.89
CA GLU A 225 42.39 -4.14 29.41
C GLU A 225 42.63 -4.59 27.96
N SER A 226 41.62 -5.22 27.34
CA SER A 226 41.69 -5.85 26.01
C SER A 226 41.02 -5.04 24.88
N GLN A 227 40.48 -3.84 25.13
CA GLN A 227 39.90 -3.01 24.06
C GLN A 227 40.95 -2.09 23.41
N PRO A 228 41.15 -2.14 22.08
CA PRO A 228 42.08 -1.23 21.42
C PRO A 228 41.54 0.21 21.46
N ALA A 229 42.44 1.16 21.77
CA ALA A 229 42.15 2.58 21.89
C ALA A 229 41.43 3.17 20.66
N GLN A 230 40.36 3.93 20.89
CA GLN A 230 39.69 4.72 19.87
C GLN A 230 40.63 5.82 19.32
N PRO A 231 40.67 6.06 17.99
CA PRO A 231 41.47 7.14 17.42
C PRO A 231 40.82 8.52 17.70
N PRO A 232 41.62 9.60 17.76
CA PRO A 232 41.15 10.91 18.19
C PRO A 232 40.24 11.58 17.15
N GLU A 233 39.16 12.21 17.62
CA GLU A 233 38.27 13.04 16.82
C GLU A 233 39.01 14.32 16.38
N HIS A 234 39.01 14.58 15.07
CA HIS A 234 39.54 15.81 14.48
C HIS A 234 38.53 16.95 14.60
N THR A 235 39.00 18.09 15.13
CA THR A 235 38.34 19.40 15.18
C THR A 235 38.06 19.98 13.79
#